data_AF-A0A7K8VJR6-F1
#
_entry.id   AF-A0A7K8VJR6-F1
#
_cell.length_a   1.000
_cell.length_b   1.000
_cell.length_c   1.000
_cell.angle_alpha   90.00
_cell.angle_beta   90.00
_cell.angle_gamma   90.00
#
_symmetry.space_group_name_H-M   'P 1'
#
loop_
_entity.id
_entity.type
_entity.pdbx_description
1 polymer ?
#
loop_
_entity_poly.entity_id
_entity_poly.type
_entity_poly.pdbx_seq_one_letter_code
_entity_poly.pdbx_strand_id
1 'polypeptide(L)'
;MAPRAQTGSGQLSRGLLLLWALLGTGLCHVGTEAEGFGQDARTRPPIAMFNQLAQLLEERYTNITQYCWEMFVDLMRNVTASELCEWKVISRPYSMLQACLEDGADHLHYGYPNALAERFIFQSHHRYF
;
A
#
# COMPACT_ATOMS: atom_id res chain seq x y z
N MET A 1 5.50 -39.98 6.39
CA MET A 1 6.37 -39.28 7.36
C MET A 1 7.81 -39.49 6.94
N ALA A 2 8.49 -38.40 6.57
CA ALA A 2 9.91 -38.37 6.21
C ALA A 2 10.54 -37.13 6.89
N PRO A 3 11.83 -37.17 7.27
CA PRO A 3 12.34 -36.32 8.35
C PRO A 3 12.79 -34.92 7.88
N ARG A 4 12.64 -33.97 8.80
CA ARG A 4 13.14 -32.59 8.72
C ARG A 4 14.67 -32.56 8.81
N ALA A 5 15.30 -31.73 8.00
CA ALA A 5 16.67 -31.25 8.23
C ALA A 5 16.60 -29.75 8.56
N GLN A 6 16.96 -29.40 9.80
CA GLN A 6 17.27 -28.02 10.20
C GLN A 6 18.79 -27.87 10.26
N THR A 7 19.31 -26.84 9.62
CA THR A 7 20.65 -26.28 9.82
C THR A 7 20.40 -24.80 10.18
N GLY A 8 20.72 -24.34 11.39
CA GLY A 8 22.07 -23.97 11.81
C GLY A 8 22.33 -22.50 11.42
N SER A 9 21.90 -21.53 12.24
CA SER A 9 22.79 -20.74 13.12
C SER A 9 23.88 -19.92 12.40
N GLY A 10 23.64 -18.62 12.22
CA GLY A 10 24.66 -17.64 11.83
C GLY A 10 24.29 -16.24 12.33
N GLN A 11 24.96 -15.79 13.39
CA GLN A 11 24.76 -14.51 14.05
C GLN A 11 25.43 -13.34 13.31
N LEU A 12 24.76 -12.19 13.35
CA LEU A 12 25.29 -10.81 13.49
C LEU A 12 26.22 -10.25 12.40
N SER A 13 25.72 -9.24 11.67
CA SER A 13 26.52 -8.02 11.42
C SER A 13 25.73 -6.77 11.83
N ARG A 14 25.92 -6.35 13.08
CA ARG A 14 25.57 -5.02 13.62
C ARG A 14 26.62 -4.00 13.12
N GLY A 15 26.70 -3.79 11.81
CA GLY A 15 27.84 -3.12 11.17
C GLY A 15 27.52 -1.93 10.27
N LEU A 16 26.31 -1.35 10.32
CA LEU A 16 25.95 -0.23 9.43
C LEU A 16 25.05 0.81 10.11
N LEU A 17 25.44 1.30 11.29
CA LEU A 17 24.67 2.32 12.03
C LEU A 17 25.50 3.46 12.64
N LEU A 18 26.73 3.72 12.16
CA LEU A 18 27.57 4.79 12.72
C LEU A 18 28.41 5.49 11.66
N LEU A 19 27.83 6.41 10.86
CA LEU A 19 28.63 7.37 10.08
C LEU A 19 27.88 8.62 9.58
N TRP A 20 26.92 9.15 10.35
CA TRP A 20 26.36 10.50 10.10
C TRP A 20 26.32 11.35 11.38
N ALA A 21 27.41 11.32 12.14
CA ALA A 21 27.69 12.32 13.16
C ALA A 21 29.06 12.90 12.85
N LEU A 22 29.19 14.24 12.93
CA LEU A 22 30.39 15.07 12.73
C LEU A 22 30.52 15.76 11.37
N LEU A 23 29.60 16.69 11.06
CA LEU A 23 29.96 17.92 10.35
C LEU A 23 29.23 19.10 10.99
N GLY A 24 29.61 19.39 12.24
CA GLY A 24 29.27 20.63 12.93
C GLY A 24 30.48 21.55 12.98
N THR A 25 30.20 22.85 13.07
CA THR A 25 31.10 24.03 13.15
C THR A 25 31.66 24.45 11.79
N GLY A 26 31.41 25.65 11.28
CA GLY A 26 30.95 26.92 11.82
C GLY A 26 31.71 28.01 11.06
N LEU A 27 31.10 29.17 10.79
CA LEU A 27 31.77 30.49 10.67
C LEU A 27 30.76 31.59 10.28
N CYS A 28 30.82 32.66 11.08
CA CYS A 28 30.58 34.07 10.77
C CYS A 28 29.16 34.61 10.51
N HIS A 29 28.69 35.28 11.55
CA HIS A 29 27.71 36.38 11.54
C HIS A 29 28.18 37.57 10.69
N VAL A 30 27.30 38.08 9.83
CA VAL A 30 27.16 39.52 9.53
C VAL A 30 25.67 39.81 9.51
N GLY A 31 25.23 40.73 10.37
CA GLY A 31 23.89 41.30 10.29
C GLY A 31 23.89 42.43 9.27
N THR A 32 22.89 42.43 8.40
CA THR A 32 22.44 43.64 7.72
C THR A 32 20.92 43.59 7.63
N GLU A 33 20.33 44.72 8.00
CA GLU A 33 18.90 44.93 8.18
C GLU A 33 18.12 44.89 6.86
N ALA A 34 16.88 44.41 6.99
CA ALA A 34 15.68 44.63 6.19
C ALA A 34 15.82 45.25 4.78
N GLU A 35 15.57 44.43 3.77
CA GLU A 35 14.79 44.84 2.61
C GLU A 35 13.60 43.89 2.43
N GLY A 36 12.43 44.49 2.31
CA GLY A 36 11.13 43.83 2.33
C GLY A 36 10.98 42.85 1.17
N PHE A 37 10.75 41.59 1.53
CA PHE A 37 10.06 40.65 0.66
C PHE A 37 8.62 40.56 1.15
N GLY A 38 7.69 41.03 0.30
CA GLY A 38 6.27 40.78 0.49
C GLY A 38 6.05 39.31 0.79
N GLN A 39 5.48 39.04 1.96
CA GLN A 39 5.04 37.71 2.32
C GLN A 39 3.89 37.37 1.37
N ASP A 40 4.18 36.66 0.29
CA ASP A 40 3.18 35.84 -0.36
C ASP A 40 2.70 34.87 0.70
N ALA A 41 1.55 35.21 1.30
CA ALA A 41 0.85 34.39 2.26
C ALA A 41 0.44 33.11 1.52
N ARG A 42 1.32 32.12 1.54
CA ARG A 42 1.02 30.76 1.10
C ARG A 42 0.03 30.20 2.11
N THR A 43 -1.25 30.45 1.86
CA THR A 43 -2.36 29.92 2.64
C THR A 43 -2.25 28.39 2.62
N ARG A 44 -1.75 27.80 3.71
CA ARG A 44 -1.81 26.35 3.89
C ARG A 44 -3.29 25.97 3.91
N PRO A 45 -3.73 24.97 3.12
CA PRO A 45 -5.13 24.60 3.14
C PRO A 45 -5.54 24.14 4.54
N PRO A 46 -6.79 24.39 4.98
CA PRO A 46 -7.27 23.96 6.28
C PRO A 46 -7.18 22.44 6.42
N ILE A 47 -6.77 21.95 7.60
CA ILE A 47 -6.71 20.51 7.93
C ILE A 47 -8.05 19.81 7.65
N ALA A 48 -9.17 20.49 7.93
CA ALA A 48 -10.51 19.99 7.65
C ALA A 48 -10.72 19.64 6.16
N MET A 49 -10.19 20.44 5.23
CA MET A 49 -10.30 20.21 3.80
C MET A 49 -9.51 18.96 3.37
N PHE A 50 -8.31 18.77 3.94
CA PHE A 50 -7.50 17.57 3.69
C PHE A 50 -8.17 16.30 4.22
N ASN A 51 -8.75 16.36 5.42
CA ASN A 51 -9.48 15.23 6.00
C ASN A 51 -10.71 14.85 5.17
N GLN A 52 -11.44 15.85 4.65
CA GLN A 52 -12.58 15.61 3.76
C GLN A 52 -12.15 14.94 2.45
N LEU A 53 -11.07 15.42 1.82
CA LEU A 53 -10.53 14.80 0.61
C LEU A 53 -10.10 13.35 0.86
N ALA A 54 -9.41 13.09 1.98
CA ALA A 54 -8.99 11.75 2.36
C ALA A 54 -10.20 10.82 2.56
N GLN A 55 -11.24 11.28 3.26
CA GLN A 55 -12.48 10.51 3.45
C GLN A 55 -13.18 10.19 2.13
N LEU A 56 -13.28 11.16 1.21
CA LEU A 56 -13.88 10.96 -0.10
C LEU A 56 -13.07 9.97 -0.97
N LEU A 57 -11.73 10.01 -0.89
CA LEU A 57 -10.87 9.05 -1.57
C LEU A 57 -11.04 7.65 -0.99
N GLU A 58 -11.08 7.51 0.33
CA GLU A 58 -11.29 6.24 1.02
C GLU A 58 -12.66 5.64 0.69
N GLU A 59 -13.73 6.44 0.70
CA GLU A 59 -15.07 6.01 0.30
C GLU A 59 -15.10 5.54 -1.15
N ARG A 60 -14.50 6.32 -2.06
CA ARG A 60 -14.45 5.95 -3.48
C ARG A 60 -13.68 4.67 -3.70
N TYR A 61 -12.51 4.52 -3.08
CA TYR A 61 -11.73 3.30 -3.21
C TYR A 61 -12.47 2.10 -2.59
N THR A 62 -13.16 2.30 -1.47
CA THR A 62 -14.03 1.26 -0.87
C THR A 62 -15.08 0.77 -1.86
N ASN A 63 -15.78 1.68 -2.54
CA ASN A 63 -16.78 1.31 -3.55
C ASN A 63 -16.15 0.53 -4.72
N ILE A 64 -14.95 0.92 -5.18
CA ILE A 64 -14.23 0.19 -6.24
C ILE A 64 -13.86 -1.22 -5.77
N THR A 65 -13.25 -1.35 -4.57
CA THR A 65 -12.84 -2.66 -4.06
C THR A 65 -14.02 -3.61 -3.84
N GLN A 66 -15.17 -3.08 -3.41
CA GLN A 66 -16.41 -3.83 -3.28
C GLN A 66 -16.91 -4.33 -4.64
N TYR A 67 -16.89 -3.48 -5.67
CA TYR A 67 -17.20 -3.86 -7.04
C TYR A 67 -16.25 -4.95 -7.58
N CYS A 68 -14.94 -4.80 -7.36
CA CYS A 68 -13.95 -5.81 -7.75
C CYS A 68 -14.24 -7.16 -7.10
N TRP A 69 -14.62 -7.14 -5.81
CA TRP A 69 -14.98 -8.35 -5.07
C TRP A 69 -16.24 -9.02 -5.61
N GLU A 70 -17.30 -8.26 -5.89
CA GLU A 70 -18.55 -8.79 -6.46
C GLU A 70 -18.32 -9.45 -7.82
N MET A 71 -17.54 -8.82 -8.69
CA MET A 71 -17.15 -9.44 -9.96
C MET A 71 -16.37 -10.74 -9.76
N PHE A 72 -15.42 -10.78 -8.83
CA PHE A 72 -14.67 -11.99 -8.52
C PHE A 72 -15.58 -13.11 -8.03
N VAL A 73 -16.49 -12.81 -7.09
CA VAL A 73 -17.48 -13.77 -6.58
C VAL A 73 -18.35 -14.31 -7.69
N ASP A 74 -18.77 -13.47 -8.63
CA ASP A 74 -19.57 -13.87 -9.79
C ASP A 74 -18.81 -14.81 -10.73
N LEU A 75 -17.53 -14.53 -11.01
CA LEU A 75 -16.68 -15.43 -11.79
C LEU A 75 -16.45 -16.77 -11.09
N MET A 76 -16.37 -16.76 -9.76
CA MET A 76 -16.15 -17.96 -8.94
C MET A 76 -17.43 -18.75 -8.66
N ARG A 77 -18.62 -18.23 -8.98
CA ARG A 77 -19.93 -18.79 -8.59
C ARG A 77 -20.13 -20.26 -9.00
N ASN A 78 -19.63 -20.63 -10.17
CA ASN A 78 -19.83 -21.96 -10.75
C ASN A 78 -18.58 -22.85 -10.66
N VAL A 79 -17.52 -22.40 -9.99
CA VAL A 79 -16.33 -23.22 -9.76
C VAL A 79 -16.64 -24.25 -8.68
N THR A 80 -16.49 -25.53 -9.02
CA THR A 80 -16.76 -26.62 -8.07
C THR A 80 -15.64 -26.76 -7.04
N ALA A 81 -15.94 -27.40 -5.91
CA ALA A 81 -14.94 -27.64 -4.87
C ALA A 81 -13.70 -28.42 -5.38
N SER A 82 -13.88 -29.33 -6.33
CA SER A 82 -12.77 -30.06 -6.98
C SER A 82 -11.92 -29.17 -7.88
N GLU A 83 -12.48 -28.09 -8.43
CA GLU A 83 -11.78 -27.18 -9.34
C GLU A 83 -11.10 -26.03 -8.61
N LEU A 84 -11.44 -25.76 -7.34
CA LEU A 84 -10.80 -24.69 -6.55
C LEU A 84 -9.28 -24.87 -6.41
N CYS A 85 -8.79 -26.12 -6.41
CA CYS A 85 -7.37 -26.43 -6.37
C CYS A 85 -6.70 -26.45 -7.76
N GLU A 86 -7.47 -26.27 -8.84
CA GLU A 86 -6.98 -26.29 -10.21
C GLU A 86 -6.58 -24.88 -10.63
N TRP A 87 -5.29 -24.54 -10.52
CA TRP A 87 -4.77 -23.21 -10.83
C TRP A 87 -5.21 -22.69 -12.22
N LYS A 88 -5.29 -23.56 -13.23
CA LYS A 88 -5.79 -23.20 -14.58
C LYS A 88 -7.23 -22.68 -14.60
N VAL A 89 -8.07 -23.07 -13.63
CA VAL A 89 -9.47 -22.61 -13.49
C VAL A 89 -9.51 -21.29 -12.73
N ILE A 90 -8.78 -21.21 -11.61
CA ILE A 90 -8.88 -20.08 -10.67
C ILE A 90 -7.93 -18.91 -10.96
N SER A 91 -6.87 -19.13 -11.75
CA SER A 91 -5.84 -18.12 -12.02
C SER A 91 -6.40 -16.87 -12.69
N ARG A 92 -7.33 -17.04 -13.65
CA ARG A 92 -7.96 -15.94 -14.35
C ARG A 92 -8.83 -15.07 -13.43
N PRO A 93 -9.84 -15.59 -12.70
CA PRO A 93 -10.62 -14.75 -11.80
C PRO A 93 -9.76 -14.12 -10.70
N TYR A 94 -8.77 -14.83 -10.16
CA TYR A 94 -7.84 -14.27 -9.18
C TYR A 94 -7.02 -13.09 -9.74
N SER A 95 -6.45 -13.24 -10.94
CA SER A 95 -5.69 -12.17 -11.59
C SER A 95 -6.59 -10.96 -11.92
N MET A 96 -7.85 -11.19 -12.30
CA MET A 96 -8.82 -10.13 -12.52
C MET A 96 -9.18 -9.37 -11.24
N LEU A 97 -9.31 -10.06 -10.10
CA LEU A 97 -9.48 -9.41 -8.80
C LEU A 97 -8.28 -8.51 -8.49
N GLN A 98 -7.06 -9.05 -8.60
CA GLN A 98 -5.84 -8.30 -8.31
C GLN A 98 -5.71 -7.05 -9.20
N ALA A 99 -5.89 -7.21 -10.52
CA ALA A 99 -5.82 -6.11 -11.48
C ALA A 99 -6.87 -5.03 -11.19
N CYS A 100 -8.13 -5.42 -10.90
CA CYS A 100 -9.18 -4.45 -10.57
C CYS A 100 -8.84 -3.62 -9.31
N LEU A 101 -8.25 -4.24 -8.29
CA LEU A 101 -7.83 -3.55 -7.07
C LEU A 101 -6.64 -2.60 -7.30
N GLU A 102 -5.69 -3.02 -8.13
CA GLU A 102 -4.50 -2.24 -8.53
C GLU A 102 -4.90 -1.06 -9.42
N ASP A 103 -5.64 -1.30 -10.50
CA ASP A 103 -6.14 -0.27 -11.42
C ASP A 103 -7.00 0.77 -10.69
N GLY A 104 -7.84 0.31 -9.75
CA GLY A 104 -8.66 1.17 -8.90
C GLY A 104 -7.83 2.07 -7.99
N ALA A 105 -6.73 1.55 -7.44
CA ALA A 105 -5.84 2.32 -6.59
C ALA A 105 -5.04 3.34 -7.42
N ASP A 106 -4.55 2.91 -8.59
CA ASP A 106 -3.78 3.75 -9.51
C ASP A 106 -4.62 4.91 -10.06
N HIS A 107 -5.87 4.64 -10.45
CA HIS A 107 -6.79 5.67 -10.95
C HIS A 107 -7.07 6.77 -9.90
N LEU A 108 -6.99 6.43 -8.61
CA LEU A 108 -7.23 7.34 -7.50
C LEU A 108 -5.95 7.87 -6.85
N HIS A 109 -4.79 7.43 -7.32
CA HIS A 109 -3.49 7.65 -6.66
C HIS A 109 -3.52 7.24 -5.17
N TYR A 110 -4.22 6.16 -4.85
CA TYR A 110 -4.45 5.66 -3.49
C TYR A 110 -3.28 4.80 -2.96
N GLY A 111 -2.40 4.35 -3.86
CA GLY A 111 -1.27 3.48 -3.55
C GLY A 111 -1.64 2.00 -3.51
N TYR A 112 -0.75 1.16 -4.05
CA TYR A 112 -0.89 -0.29 -4.10
C TYR A 112 0.47 -0.97 -3.79
N PRO A 113 0.52 -2.03 -2.98
CA PRO A 113 -0.60 -2.60 -2.20
C PRO A 113 -1.06 -1.66 -1.07
N ASN A 114 -2.26 -1.91 -0.56
CA ASN A 114 -2.81 -1.22 0.60
C ASN A 114 -3.67 -2.16 1.45
N ALA A 115 -3.93 -1.77 2.70
CA ALA A 115 -4.62 -2.61 3.67
C ALA A 115 -6.04 -3.04 3.25
N LEU A 116 -6.75 -2.25 2.44
CA LEU A 116 -8.08 -2.62 1.99
C LEU A 116 -8.02 -3.68 0.87
N ALA A 117 -7.14 -3.49 -0.11
CA ALA A 117 -6.89 -4.50 -1.16
C ALA A 117 -6.42 -5.83 -0.56
N GLU A 118 -5.49 -5.79 0.41
CA GLU A 118 -5.00 -6.99 1.09
C GLU A 118 -6.12 -7.78 1.78
N ARG A 119 -7.11 -7.10 2.39
CA ARG A 119 -8.27 -7.80 2.99
C ARG A 119 -9.01 -8.64 1.97
N PHE A 120 -9.27 -8.10 0.77
CA PHE A 120 -9.96 -8.85 -0.28
C PHE A 120 -9.10 -9.99 -0.85
N ILE A 121 -7.78 -9.77 -0.98
CA ILE A 121 -6.87 -10.85 -1.36
C ILE A 121 -6.91 -11.97 -0.32
N PHE A 122 -6.75 -11.67 0.98
CA PHE A 122 -6.83 -12.69 2.04
C PHE A 122 -8.21 -13.34 2.12
N GLN A 123 -9.29 -12.59 1.91
CA GLN A 123 -10.64 -13.12 1.87
C GLN A 123 -10.83 -14.10 0.70
N SER A 124 -10.23 -13.81 -0.46
CA SER A 124 -10.24 -14.73 -1.60
C SER A 124 -9.56 -16.06 -1.26
N HIS A 125 -8.39 -16.01 -0.61
CA HIS A 125 -7.69 -17.19 -0.11
C HIS A 125 -8.58 -17.94 0.88
N HIS A 126 -8.96 -17.33 2.00
CA HIS A 126 -9.75 -17.99 3.04
C HIS A 126 -11.06 -18.66 2.53
N ARG A 127 -11.70 -18.09 1.50
CA ARG A 127 -12.97 -18.62 0.99
C ARG A 127 -12.82 -19.60 -0.17
N TYR A 128 -11.78 -19.49 -1.00
CA TYR A 128 -11.68 -20.24 -2.26
C TYR A 128 -10.40 -21.06 -2.41
N PHE A 129 -9.31 -20.77 -1.69
CA PHE A 129 -8.00 -21.41 -1.87
C PHE A 129 -7.43 -21.97 -0.54
#